data_AF-A0A920JYI3-F1
#
_entry.id   AF-A0A920JYI3-F1
#
_cell.length_a   1.000
_cell.length_b   1.000
_cell.length_c   1.000
_cell.angle_alpha   90.00
_cell.angle_beta   90.00
_cell.angle_gamma   90.00
#
_symmetry.space_group_name_H-M   'P 1'
#
loop_
_entity.id
_entity.type
_entity.pdbx_description
1 polymer ?
#
loop_
_entity_poly.entity_id
_entity_poly.type
_entity_poly.pdbx_seq_one_letter_code
_entity_poly.pdbx_strand_id
1 'polypeptide(L)'
;MFNEVFNKNKPRVAYKDIVSWANSLPYHTLIKKKNEAENLFKKIGITFSVYNNFDSAERLIPFDMFPRVITKLEWMTIQEGVVQRSLAINAF
;
A
#
# COMPACT_ATOMS: atom_id res chain seq x y z
N MET A 1 7.72 10.07 -16.24
CA MET A 1 6.74 9.53 -15.26
C MET A 1 7.42 9.43 -13.91
N PHE A 2 6.75 9.81 -12.82
CA PHE A 2 7.30 9.71 -11.46
C PHE A 2 7.16 8.28 -10.92
N ASN A 3 8.17 7.82 -10.16
CA ASN A 3 8.14 6.54 -9.45
C ASN A 3 8.60 6.76 -8.00
N GLU A 4 7.91 6.10 -7.06
CA GLU A 4 8.17 6.19 -5.62
C GLU A 4 9.50 5.54 -5.25
N VAL A 5 9.79 4.37 -5.81
CA VAL A 5 10.94 3.55 -5.43
C VAL A 5 12.21 4.05 -6.12
N PHE A 6 12.15 4.29 -7.43
CA PHE A 6 13.31 4.60 -8.26
C PHE A 6 13.29 6.01 -8.83
N ASN A 7 14.43 6.69 -8.75
CA ASN A 7 14.71 7.88 -9.54
C ASN A 7 15.73 7.53 -10.62
N LYS A 8 15.29 7.58 -11.89
CA LYS A 8 16.00 6.98 -13.03
C LYS A 8 16.19 5.49 -12.75
N ASN A 9 17.37 5.06 -12.30
CA ASN A 9 17.68 3.66 -11.93
C ASN A 9 18.22 3.50 -10.50
N LYS A 10 18.15 4.54 -9.67
CA LYS A 10 18.65 4.49 -8.28
C LYS A 10 17.48 4.51 -7.30
N PRO A 11 17.47 3.64 -6.28
CA PRO A 11 16.43 3.69 -5.27
C PRO A 11 16.50 5.04 -4.54
N ARG A 12 15.34 5.64 -4.27
CA ARG A 12 15.24 6.82 -3.43
C ARG A 12 15.74 6.49 -2.03
N VAL A 13 16.23 7.51 -1.32
CA VAL A 13 16.81 7.33 0.03
C VAL A 13 15.85 6.59 0.97
N ALA A 14 14.58 6.98 0.97
CA ALA A 14 13.54 6.36 1.80
C ALA A 14 13.30 4.86 1.49
N TYR A 15 13.69 4.39 0.31
CA TYR A 15 13.47 3.03 -0.16
C TYR A 15 14.74 2.16 -0.15
N LYS A 16 15.92 2.72 0.19
CA LYS A 16 17.19 1.98 0.13
C LYS A 16 17.16 0.69 0.94
N ASP A 17 16.73 0.77 2.20
CA ASP A 17 16.74 -0.38 3.11
C ASP A 17 15.72 -1.43 2.70
N ILE A 18 14.53 -0.98 2.24
CA ILE A 18 13.48 -1.86 1.74
C ILE A 18 13.93 -2.59 0.49
N VAL A 19 14.56 -1.90 -0.46
CA VAL A 19 15.07 -2.52 -1.69
C VAL A 19 16.20 -3.50 -1.38
N SER A 20 17.10 -3.14 -0.45
CA SER A 20 18.17 -4.05 0.00
C SER A 20 17.60 -5.32 0.63
N TRP A 21 16.62 -5.16 1.54
CA TRP A 21 15.92 -6.26 2.16
C TRP A 21 15.17 -7.11 1.13
N ALA A 22 14.43 -6.49 0.21
CA ALA A 22 13.69 -7.17 -0.84
C ALA A 22 14.60 -8.04 -1.72
N ASN A 23 15.76 -7.50 -2.10
CA ASN A 23 16.76 -8.21 -2.91
C ASN A 23 17.44 -9.36 -2.15
N SER A 24 17.44 -9.31 -0.80
CA SER A 24 17.98 -10.39 0.03
C SER A 24 17.04 -11.58 0.18
N LEU A 25 15.76 -11.42 -0.17
CA LEU A 25 14.75 -12.45 0.04
C LEU A 25 14.72 -13.46 -1.12
N PRO A 26 14.83 -14.77 -0.85
CA PRO A 26 14.61 -15.79 -1.84
C PRO A 26 13.18 -15.76 -2.40
N TYR A 27 13.02 -16.01 -3.69
CA TYR A 27 11.72 -15.99 -4.37
C TYR A 27 10.66 -16.89 -3.70
N HIS A 28 11.05 -18.08 -3.25
CA HIS A 28 10.14 -19.00 -2.56
C HIS A 28 9.60 -18.43 -1.24
N THR A 29 10.41 -17.62 -0.54
CA THR A 29 10.00 -16.95 0.71
C THR A 29 8.98 -15.86 0.42
N LEU A 30 9.15 -15.10 -0.67
CA LEU A 30 8.19 -14.07 -1.10
C LEU A 30 6.81 -14.67 -1.40
N ILE A 31 6.76 -15.78 -2.17
CA ILE A 31 5.50 -16.48 -2.46
C ILE A 31 4.85 -16.98 -1.16
N LYS A 32 5.64 -17.61 -0.28
CA LYS A 32 5.13 -18.11 0.99
C LYS A 32 4.52 -16.99 1.82
N LYS A 33 5.20 -15.85 1.94
CA LYS A 33 4.70 -14.68 2.70
C LYS A 33 3.45 -14.07 2.09
N LYS A 34 3.37 -13.99 0.75
CA LYS A 34 2.15 -13.58 0.04
C LYS A 34 0.97 -14.49 0.39
N ASN A 35 1.15 -15.82 0.30
CA ASN A 35 0.09 -16.78 0.60
C ASN A 35 -0.31 -16.75 2.09
N GLU A 36 0.65 -16.59 3.00
CA GLU A 36 0.39 -16.41 4.43
C GLU A 36 -0.46 -15.16 4.69
N ALA A 37 -0.13 -14.04 4.05
CA ALA A 37 -0.89 -12.80 4.15
C ALA A 37 -2.31 -12.97 3.60
N GLU A 38 -2.49 -13.51 2.39
CA GLU A 38 -3.81 -13.75 1.81
C GLU A 38 -4.70 -14.65 2.69
N ASN A 39 -4.12 -15.71 3.27
CA ASN A 39 -4.83 -16.58 4.19
C ASN A 39 -5.19 -15.87 5.50
N LEU A 40 -4.33 -14.98 6.00
CA LEU A 40 -4.65 -14.14 7.15
C LEU A 40 -5.84 -13.24 6.84
N PHE A 41 -5.83 -12.53 5.71
CA PHE A 41 -6.94 -11.66 5.27
C PHE A 41 -8.27 -12.42 5.16
N LYS A 42 -8.25 -13.65 4.62
CA LYS A 42 -9.41 -14.55 4.61
C LYS A 42 -9.94 -14.85 6.01
N LYS A 43 -9.05 -15.15 6.96
CA LYS A 43 -9.42 -15.53 8.34
C LYS A 43 -10.01 -14.38 9.15
N ILE A 44 -9.50 -13.16 8.95
CA ILE A 44 -9.96 -11.97 9.69
C ILE A 44 -11.16 -11.29 9.05
N GLY A 45 -11.69 -11.83 7.94
CA GLY A 45 -12.91 -11.32 7.31
C GLY A 45 -12.75 -9.95 6.64
N ILE A 46 -11.53 -9.58 6.22
CA ILE A 46 -11.31 -8.37 5.42
C ILE A 46 -11.71 -8.71 3.97
N THR A 47 -13.02 -8.63 3.70
CA THR A 47 -13.62 -8.79 2.38
C THR A 47 -14.30 -7.48 1.98
N PHE A 48 -14.48 -7.28 0.67
CA PHE A 48 -15.31 -6.20 0.16
C PHE A 48 -16.37 -6.78 -0.78
N SER A 49 -17.58 -6.22 -0.70
CA SER A 49 -18.68 -6.58 -1.59
C SER A 49 -18.47 -5.91 -2.94
N VAL A 50 -18.37 -6.71 -4.00
CA VAL A 50 -18.43 -6.19 -5.36
C VAL A 50 -19.90 -6.18 -5.77
N TYR A 51 -20.51 -5.00 -5.83
CA TYR A 51 -21.82 -4.85 -6.45
C TYR A 51 -21.64 -4.80 -7.97
N ASN A 52 -21.60 -5.97 -8.61
CA ASN A 52 -21.98 -6.07 -10.02
C ASN A 52 -23.41 -6.61 -10.05
N ASN A 53 -24.27 -6.01 -10.87
CA ASN A 53 -25.74 -6.04 -10.84
C ASN A 53 -26.47 -7.41 -10.75
N PHE A 54 -25.79 -8.55 -10.61
CA PHE A 54 -26.42 -9.86 -10.46
C PHE A 54 -25.66 -10.84 -9.54
N ASP A 55 -24.54 -10.44 -8.93
CA ASP A 55 -23.76 -11.37 -8.10
C ASP A 55 -23.05 -10.65 -6.94
N SER A 56 -23.53 -10.88 -5.72
CA SER A 56 -22.91 -10.39 -4.48
C SER A 56 -21.76 -11.31 -4.09
N ALA A 57 -20.70 -11.34 -4.91
CA ALA A 57 -19.51 -12.13 -4.61
C ALA A 57 -18.59 -11.35 -3.68
N GLU A 58 -18.32 -11.88 -2.50
CA GLU A 58 -17.28 -11.35 -1.62
C GLU A 58 -15.90 -11.59 -2.24
N ARG A 59 -15.09 -10.52 -2.34
CA ARG A 59 -13.70 -10.60 -2.77
C ARG A 59 -12.76 -10.17 -1.66
N LEU A 60 -11.57 -10.76 -1.65
CA LEU A 60 -10.50 -10.35 -0.74
C LEU A 60 -9.90 -9.05 -1.21
N ILE A 61 -9.66 -8.13 -0.27
CA ILE A 61 -8.90 -6.93 -0.55
C ILE A 61 -7.50 -7.35 -1.03
N PRO A 62 -7.02 -6.83 -2.18
CA PRO A 62 -5.68 -7.13 -2.66
C PRO A 62 -4.66 -6.58 -1.66
N PHE A 63 -3.71 -7.44 -1.26
CA PHE A 63 -2.63 -7.07 -0.37
C PHE A 63 -1.32 -6.88 -1.14
N ASP A 64 -0.63 -5.76 -0.85
CA ASP A 64 0.75 -5.52 -1.29
C ASP A 64 1.70 -5.71 -0.10
N MET A 65 2.73 -6.52 -0.29
CA MET A 65 3.75 -6.79 0.70
C MET A 65 4.80 -5.67 0.79
N PHE A 66 4.95 -4.87 -0.27
CA PHE A 66 5.89 -3.76 -0.30
C PHE A 66 5.18 -2.47 0.10
N PRO A 67 5.61 -1.82 1.19
CA PRO A 67 4.92 -0.63 1.66
C PRO A 67 5.20 0.56 0.74
N ARG A 68 4.23 1.45 0.66
CA ARG A 68 4.45 2.81 0.16
C ARG A 68 5.04 3.64 1.30
N VAL A 69 6.31 4.03 1.18
CA VAL A 69 6.97 4.86 2.18
C VAL A 69 6.57 6.31 1.96
N ILE A 70 6.11 6.95 3.03
CA ILE A 70 5.91 8.40 3.09
C ILE A 70 6.84 8.91 4.18
N THR A 71 7.80 9.76 3.81
CA THR A 71 8.73 10.34 4.77
C THR A 71 8.00 11.30 5.71
N LYS A 72 8.60 11.59 6.87
CA LYS A 72 8.05 12.54 7.83
C LYS A 72 7.77 13.91 7.18
N LEU A 73 8.67 14.39 6.32
CA LEU A 73 8.52 15.68 5.63
C LEU A 73 7.34 15.65 4.65
N GLU A 74 7.23 14.61 3.83
CA GLU A 74 6.11 14.45 2.91
C GLU A 74 4.78 14.34 3.66
N TRP A 75 4.75 13.58 4.76
CA TRP A 75 3.55 13.42 5.57
C TRP A 75 3.08 14.72 6.21
N MET A 76 4.00 15.53 6.74
CA MET A 76 3.65 16.83 7.34
C MET A 76 2.91 17.72 6.33
N THR A 77 3.42 17.83 5.09
CA THR A 77 2.76 18.60 4.03
C THR A 77 1.40 18.02 3.64
N ILE A 78 1.31 16.69 3.48
CA ILE A 78 0.05 16.02 3.15
C ILE A 78 -0.99 16.25 4.24
N GLN A 79 -0.61 16.06 5.50
CA GLN A 79 -1.49 16.22 6.65
C GLN A 79 -2.05 17.64 6.73
N GLU A 80 -1.22 18.66 6.63
CA GLU A 80 -1.64 20.06 6.66
C GLU A 80 -2.65 20.36 5.54
N GLY A 81 -2.35 19.91 4.31
CA GLY A 81 -3.24 20.10 3.16
C GLY A 81 -4.58 19.36 3.30
N VAL A 82 -4.57 18.14 3.84
CA VAL A 82 -5.79 17.35 4.07
C VAL A 82 -6.65 18.00 5.15
N VAL A 83 -6.05 18.47 6.25
CA VAL A 83 -6.78 19.19 7.31
C VAL A 83 -7.41 20.47 6.77
N GLN A 84 -6.64 21.29 6.06
CA GLN A 84 -7.13 22.51 5.43
C GLN A 84 -8.31 22.23 4.50
N ARG A 85 -8.18 21.23 3.62
CA ARG A 85 -9.23 20.85 2.67
C ARG A 85 -10.50 20.36 3.36
N SER A 86 -10.36 19.55 4.41
CA SER A 86 -11.50 19.05 5.19
C SER A 86 -12.28 20.21 5.84
N LEU A 87 -11.57 21.17 6.44
CA LEU A 87 -12.19 22.36 7.02
C LEU A 87 -12.95 23.18 5.99
N ALA A 88 -12.35 23.39 4.80
CA ALA A 88 -13.00 24.13 3.72
C ALA A 88 -14.27 23.43 3.22
N ILE A 89 -14.23 22.10 3.03
CA ILE A 89 -15.39 21.32 2.57
C ILE A 89 -16.52 21.37 3.60
N ASN A 90 -16.21 21.23 4.90
CA ASN A 90 -17.22 21.24 5.97
C ASN A 90 -17.85 22.62 6.23
N ALA A 91 -17.28 23.70 5.68
CA ALA A 91 -17.79 25.05 5.84
C ALA A 91 -18.85 25.44 4.80
N PHE A 92 -19.08 24.60 3.78
CA PHE A 92 -20.17 24.72 2.80
C PHE A 92 -21.27 23.69 3.09
#